data_AF-W2PAN2-F1
#
_entry.id   AF-W2PAN2-F1
#
_cell.length_a   1.000
_cell.length_b   1.000
_cell.length_c   1.000
_cell.angle_alpha   90.00
_cell.angle_beta   90.00
_cell.angle_gamma   90.00
#
_symmetry.space_group_name_H-M   'P 1'
#
loop_
_entity.id
_entity.type
_entity.pdbx_description
1 polymer ?
#
loop_
_entity_poly.entity_id
_entity_poly.type
_entity_poly.pdbx_seq_one_letter_code
_entity_poly.pdbx_strand_id
1 'polypeptide(L)'
;MWGGRFGSICKATLLATVLSTLLLNPVDAEEEGCRCKRTMKGREHLHPKVHPLPTMSLDEVQELEQLPKHLDWCERGFCVPSWNQHIPQYCGSCFAHGAMSSAQDRIKIANTRRKYTGADVMLGRQSFLNCAPGHGLSAGCDGGEASDVYEFMRLYGLPDESCLPYNATDHTKFHGTNGTCPPHGYCMNCMYTPESKKVPQCFPVTKMVRYRAKSHGHLSGELAMMKEIMKDGPITCGVACSDEFTFKYKAGIIDDKTGVTLSDIDDLGKLTLQSPTETSTSEVGEWRDRVASVANFVHTPRVFRALAIPKRGRSRGVLQKVLMDMLAHSTILEDELHNIRARTMVVWGDQDEVLDVSCLKVIDDKLNVTRKHVLVLEKCGHLIPSDKPVECVDVLNKFLADEELSFTFALAGQQAVMAF
;
A
#
# COMPACT_ATOMS: atom_id res chain seq x y z
N MET A 1 45.72 -37.48 -33.11
CA MET A 1 46.15 -36.08 -33.40
C MET A 1 44.90 -35.23 -33.33
N TRP A 2 44.60 -34.55 -32.21
CA TRP A 2 45.05 -33.18 -31.84
C TRP A 2 44.74 -32.18 -32.96
N GLY A 3 44.06 -31.04 -32.78
CA GLY A 3 43.43 -30.26 -31.70
C GLY A 3 42.59 -29.17 -32.42
N GLY A 4 41.88 -28.20 -31.86
CA GLY A 4 41.78 -27.57 -30.56
C GLY A 4 41.25 -26.12 -30.77
N ARG A 5 40.28 -25.69 -29.93
CA ARG A 5 39.85 -24.33 -29.52
C ARG A 5 40.21 -23.09 -30.37
N PHE A 6 39.21 -22.24 -30.65
CA PHE A 6 39.15 -20.74 -30.57
C PHE A 6 38.00 -20.26 -31.49
N GLY A 7 36.98 -19.46 -31.13
CA GLY A 7 36.45 -18.86 -29.90
C GLY A 7 35.01 -18.40 -30.24
N SER A 8 33.97 -18.75 -29.48
CA SER A 8 33.46 -18.02 -28.30
C SER A 8 33.93 -16.56 -28.24
N ILE A 9 33.02 -15.60 -28.47
CA ILE A 9 33.06 -14.12 -28.17
C ILE A 9 32.07 -13.28 -29.02
N CYS A 10 31.13 -13.85 -29.80
CA CYS A 10 30.21 -13.00 -30.62
C CYS A 10 28.71 -13.33 -30.59
N LYS A 11 28.20 -14.06 -29.58
CA LYS A 11 26.75 -14.21 -29.37
C LYS A 11 26.29 -13.99 -27.93
N ALA A 12 27.09 -13.27 -27.14
CA ALA A 12 26.78 -12.86 -25.77
C ALA A 12 26.62 -11.33 -25.62
N THR A 13 26.41 -10.60 -26.73
CA THR A 13 26.38 -9.13 -26.74
C THR A 13 25.10 -8.52 -27.30
N LEU A 14 24.05 -9.33 -27.54
CA LEU A 14 22.73 -8.83 -27.97
C LEU A 14 21.59 -9.06 -26.95
N LEU A 15 21.90 -9.65 -25.78
CA LEU A 15 20.93 -9.95 -24.71
C LEU A 15 21.12 -9.10 -23.44
N ALA A 16 22.14 -8.24 -23.40
CA ALA A 16 22.40 -7.34 -22.25
C ALA A 16 21.94 -5.89 -22.47
N THR A 17 21.52 -5.50 -23.68
CA THR A 17 21.08 -4.13 -23.98
C THR A 17 19.57 -3.92 -23.96
N VAL A 18 18.77 -5.00 -23.86
CA VAL A 18 17.31 -4.92 -23.66
C VAL A 18 16.94 -4.91 -22.17
N LEU A 19 17.83 -5.35 -21.27
CA LEU A 19 17.57 -5.33 -19.82
C LEU A 19 17.97 -4.02 -19.12
N SER A 20 18.68 -3.09 -19.77
CA SER A 20 19.04 -1.78 -19.17
C SER A 20 18.19 -0.60 -19.65
N THR A 21 17.35 -0.77 -20.66
CA THR A 21 16.41 0.29 -21.11
C THR A 21 14.99 0.11 -20.58
N LEU A 22 14.71 -1.01 -19.89
CA LEU A 22 13.49 -1.23 -19.11
C LEU A 22 13.52 -0.62 -17.70
N LEU A 23 14.62 0.02 -17.29
CA LEU A 23 14.76 0.68 -15.98
C LEU A 23 14.88 2.22 -16.05
N LEU A 24 14.66 2.84 -17.22
CA LEU A 24 14.79 4.30 -17.38
C LEU A 24 13.57 5.02 -17.97
N ASN A 25 12.38 4.44 -17.87
CA ASN A 25 11.15 5.22 -17.94
C ASN A 25 10.28 4.85 -16.73
N PRO A 26 10.18 5.69 -15.70
CA PRO A 26 9.06 5.59 -14.77
C PRO A 26 7.84 6.01 -15.57
N VAL A 27 7.19 5.05 -16.22
CA VAL A 27 5.75 5.21 -16.47
C VAL A 27 5.15 4.97 -15.11
N ASP A 28 4.84 6.07 -14.42
CA ASP A 28 4.04 6.06 -13.20
C ASP A 28 2.75 5.30 -13.51
N ALA A 29 2.76 3.99 -13.22
CA ALA A 29 1.55 3.24 -13.02
C ALA A 29 0.92 3.89 -11.78
N GLU A 30 -0.08 4.73 -12.03
CA GLU A 30 -0.85 5.42 -11.01
C GLU A 30 -1.49 4.34 -10.11
N GLU A 31 -0.84 4.06 -8.98
CA GLU A 31 -1.37 3.21 -7.92
C GLU A 31 -2.65 3.85 -7.40
N GLU A 32 -3.81 3.31 -7.80
CA GLU A 32 -5.11 3.56 -7.18
C GLU A 32 -5.19 2.89 -5.79
N GLY A 33 -4.23 3.20 -4.92
CA GLY A 33 -4.14 2.80 -3.52
C GLY A 33 -3.82 4.01 -2.65
N CYS A 34 -4.18 3.94 -1.36
CA CYS A 34 -3.84 5.00 -0.41
C CYS A 34 -2.30 5.10 -0.29
N ARG A 35 -1.67 6.14 -0.85
CA ARG A 35 -0.20 6.33 -0.87
C ARG A 35 0.41 6.73 0.49
N CYS A 36 -0.34 6.63 1.59
CA CYS A 36 0.15 6.98 2.91
C CYS A 36 0.98 5.80 3.48
N LYS A 37 2.29 5.99 3.64
CA LYS A 37 3.17 4.96 4.22
C LYS A 37 3.43 5.27 5.69
N ARG A 38 3.23 4.29 6.58
CA ARG A 38 3.71 4.44 7.97
C ARG A 38 5.23 4.49 7.95
N THR A 39 5.82 5.56 8.46
CA THR A 39 7.28 5.67 8.56
C THR A 39 7.75 5.42 9.98
N MET A 40 8.34 4.24 10.20
CA MET A 40 8.82 3.87 11.53
C MET A 40 10.14 4.54 11.91
N LYS A 41 10.97 4.91 10.92
CA LYS A 41 12.28 5.59 11.11
C LYS A 41 13.13 4.96 12.23
N GLY A 42 13.25 3.64 12.21
CA GLY A 42 14.02 2.88 13.20
C GLY A 42 13.31 2.60 14.53
N ARG A 43 12.06 3.04 14.70
CA ARG A 43 11.23 2.69 15.86
C ARG A 43 10.56 1.33 15.66
N GLU A 44 10.28 0.66 16.76
CA GLU A 44 9.60 -0.64 16.79
C GLU A 44 8.18 -0.54 16.21
N HIS A 45 7.83 -1.51 15.35
CA HIS A 45 6.54 -1.53 14.68
C HIS A 45 5.45 -2.07 15.60
N LEU A 46 4.72 -1.18 16.26
CA LEU A 46 3.66 -1.49 17.25
C LEU A 46 2.37 -2.09 16.65
N HIS A 47 2.47 -2.88 15.59
CA HIS A 47 1.31 -3.51 14.97
C HIS A 47 0.80 -4.65 15.84
N PRO A 48 -0.53 -4.80 16.05
CA PRO A 48 -1.09 -5.84 16.91
C PRO A 48 -0.70 -7.28 16.52
N LYS A 49 -0.44 -7.55 15.22
CA LYS A 49 0.09 -8.85 14.76
C LYS A 49 1.50 -9.16 15.30
N VAL A 50 2.32 -8.14 15.55
CA VAL A 50 3.70 -8.29 16.05
C VAL A 50 3.73 -8.16 17.57
N HIS A 51 2.90 -7.27 18.12
CA HIS A 51 2.79 -7.02 19.56
C HIS A 51 1.36 -7.31 20.03
N PRO A 52 1.01 -8.59 20.29
CA PRO A 52 -0.27 -8.93 20.85
C PRO A 52 -0.40 -8.30 22.24
N LEU A 53 -1.61 -7.81 22.55
CA LEU A 53 -1.89 -7.30 23.87
C LEU A 53 -1.91 -8.46 24.88
N PRO A 54 -1.35 -8.26 26.08
CA PRO A 54 -1.49 -9.24 27.14
C PRO A 54 -2.97 -9.39 27.55
N THR A 55 -3.34 -10.59 28.01
CA THR A 55 -4.66 -10.82 28.60
C THR A 55 -4.82 -9.96 29.85
N MET A 56 -5.94 -9.25 29.97
CA MET A 56 -6.25 -8.45 31.16
C MET A 56 -6.37 -9.33 32.41
N SER A 57 -5.81 -8.86 33.52
CA SER A 57 -6.03 -9.43 34.84
C SER A 57 -7.48 -9.25 35.31
N LEU A 58 -7.90 -10.04 36.31
CA LEU A 58 -9.25 -9.92 36.89
C LEU A 58 -9.52 -8.52 37.44
N ASP A 59 -8.51 -7.91 38.08
CA ASP A 59 -8.61 -6.56 38.63
C ASP A 59 -8.80 -5.52 37.52
N GLU A 60 -8.10 -5.67 36.38
CA GLU A 60 -8.25 -4.80 35.21
C GLU A 60 -9.62 -4.94 34.55
N VAL A 61 -10.15 -6.17 34.45
CA VAL A 61 -11.51 -6.40 33.94
C VAL A 61 -12.54 -5.73 34.86
N GLN A 62 -12.40 -5.90 36.18
CA GLN A 62 -13.29 -5.28 37.15
C GLN A 62 -13.19 -3.75 37.14
N GLU A 63 -11.99 -3.19 36.93
CA GLU A 63 -11.80 -1.75 36.75
C GLU A 63 -12.49 -1.24 35.48
N LEU A 64 -12.31 -1.93 34.35
CA LEU A 64 -12.94 -1.60 33.07
C LEU A 64 -14.48 -1.56 33.18
N GLU A 65 -15.07 -2.52 33.89
CA GLU A 65 -16.52 -2.58 34.10
C GLU A 65 -17.08 -1.38 34.87
N GLN A 66 -16.27 -0.78 35.75
CA GLN A 66 -16.64 0.39 36.56
C GLN A 66 -16.53 1.72 35.79
N LEU A 67 -15.85 1.73 34.63
CA LEU A 67 -15.77 2.94 33.82
C LEU A 67 -17.13 3.31 33.20
N PRO A 68 -17.38 4.61 32.95
CA PRO A 68 -18.61 5.07 32.32
C PRO A 68 -18.86 4.36 30.98
N LYS A 69 -20.10 3.91 30.78
CA LYS A 69 -20.50 3.25 29.52
C LYS A 69 -20.56 4.19 28.32
N HIS A 70 -20.54 5.50 28.56
CA HIS A 70 -20.59 6.52 27.51
C HIS A 70 -19.73 7.73 27.88
N LEU A 71 -18.89 8.14 26.95
CA LEU A 71 -18.10 9.36 27.03
C LEU A 71 -17.88 9.90 25.62
N ASP A 72 -18.37 11.11 25.37
CA ASP A 72 -18.08 11.86 24.15
C ASP A 72 -17.60 13.27 24.52
N TRP A 73 -16.36 13.59 24.14
CA TRP A 73 -15.78 14.93 24.34
C TRP A 73 -16.35 15.97 23.38
N CYS A 74 -16.80 15.55 22.20
CA CYS A 74 -17.41 16.39 21.18
C CYS A 74 -18.82 16.83 21.60
N GLU A 75 -19.64 15.93 22.16
CA GLU A 75 -20.94 16.30 22.75
C GLU A 75 -20.81 17.31 23.89
N ARG A 76 -19.67 17.26 24.60
CA ARG A 76 -19.32 18.22 25.66
C ARG A 76 -18.75 19.54 25.12
N GLY A 77 -18.63 19.69 23.80
CA GLY A 77 -18.17 20.92 23.15
C GLY A 77 -16.64 21.08 23.09
N PHE A 78 -15.87 20.02 23.34
CA PHE A 78 -14.40 20.09 23.37
C PHE A 78 -13.70 19.71 22.07
N CYS A 79 -14.42 19.15 21.09
CA CYS A 79 -13.85 18.87 19.79
C CYS A 79 -13.78 20.12 18.91
N VAL A 80 -12.64 20.34 18.28
CA VAL A 80 -12.47 21.34 17.22
C VAL A 80 -13.05 20.82 15.89
N PRO A 81 -13.23 21.68 14.86
CA PRO A 81 -13.81 21.26 13.58
C PRO A 81 -13.07 20.08 12.93
N SER A 82 -13.82 19.28 12.17
CA SER A 82 -13.26 18.19 11.35
C SER A 82 -12.55 18.72 10.11
N TRP A 83 -11.51 18.03 9.65
CA TRP A 83 -10.63 18.43 8.55
C TRP A 83 -10.55 17.36 7.48
N ASN A 84 -10.28 17.79 6.24
CA ASN A 84 -10.10 16.90 5.10
C ASN A 84 -8.66 16.99 4.57
N GLN A 85 -7.89 15.91 4.74
CA GLN A 85 -6.50 15.83 4.28
C GLN A 85 -6.35 15.64 2.75
N HIS A 86 -7.42 15.32 2.03
CA HIS A 86 -7.35 14.93 0.62
C HIS A 86 -7.54 16.10 -0.36
N ILE A 87 -7.67 17.33 0.15
CA ILE A 87 -7.88 18.52 -0.66
C ILE A 87 -6.90 19.63 -0.26
N PRO A 88 -6.43 20.47 -1.21
CA PRO A 88 -6.83 20.52 -2.62
C PRO A 88 -6.28 19.40 -3.52
N GLN A 89 -5.33 18.61 -3.02
CA GLN A 89 -4.83 17.40 -3.66
C GLN A 89 -4.57 16.32 -2.62
N TYR A 90 -4.31 15.10 -3.07
CA TYR A 90 -4.00 14.00 -2.17
C TYR A 90 -2.71 14.28 -1.40
N CYS A 91 -2.77 14.11 -0.08
CA CYS A 91 -1.62 14.09 0.82
C CYS A 91 -1.87 13.05 1.92
N GLY A 92 -0.97 12.07 2.04
CA GLY A 92 -1.01 11.02 3.06
C GLY A 92 -0.65 11.52 4.45
N SER A 93 -1.44 12.46 4.97
CA SER A 93 -1.16 13.21 6.21
C SER A 93 -2.12 12.89 7.36
N CYS A 94 -2.67 11.68 7.39
CA CYS A 94 -3.62 11.23 8.43
C CYS A 94 -2.99 11.26 9.83
N PHE A 95 -1.72 10.85 9.95
CA PHE A 95 -0.97 10.89 11.20
C PHE A 95 -0.85 12.32 11.76
N ALA A 96 -0.65 13.31 10.87
CA ALA A 96 -0.61 14.72 11.23
C ALA A 96 -1.99 15.24 11.65
N HIS A 97 -3.02 14.90 10.89
CA HIS A 97 -4.40 15.31 11.18
C HIS A 97 -4.91 14.72 12.49
N GLY A 98 -4.78 13.41 12.70
CA GLY A 98 -5.25 12.74 13.93
C GLY A 98 -4.51 13.23 15.18
N ALA A 99 -3.18 13.36 15.10
CA ALA A 99 -2.39 13.85 16.22
C ALA A 99 -2.68 15.31 16.56
N MET A 100 -2.77 16.18 15.55
CA MET A 100 -3.07 17.59 15.80
C MET A 100 -4.50 17.80 16.28
N SER A 101 -5.50 17.12 15.71
CA SER A 101 -6.89 17.24 16.18
C SER A 101 -7.02 16.87 17.66
N SER A 102 -6.46 15.72 18.07
CA SER A 102 -6.46 15.32 19.48
C SER A 102 -5.67 16.31 20.37
N ALA A 103 -4.53 16.82 19.92
CA ALA A 103 -3.78 17.85 20.65
C ALA A 103 -4.56 19.17 20.79
N GLN A 104 -5.32 19.59 19.78
CA GLN A 104 -6.16 20.79 19.81
C GLN A 104 -7.31 20.64 20.79
N ASP A 105 -7.98 19.49 20.81
CA ASP A 105 -9.04 19.20 21.77
C ASP A 105 -8.51 19.23 23.21
N ARG A 106 -7.32 18.66 23.43
CA ARG A 106 -6.61 18.74 24.72
C ARG A 106 -6.25 20.18 25.11
N ILE A 107 -5.82 21.01 24.15
CA ILE A 107 -5.58 22.44 24.39
C ILE A 107 -6.89 23.13 24.79
N LYS A 108 -8.00 22.85 24.12
CA LYS A 108 -9.32 23.41 24.45
C LYS A 108 -9.80 23.01 25.84
N ILE A 109 -9.64 21.74 26.21
CA ILE A 109 -9.90 21.22 27.57
C ILE A 109 -9.03 21.97 28.60
N ALA A 110 -7.73 22.09 28.34
CA ALA A 110 -6.81 22.77 29.24
C ALA A 110 -7.12 24.28 29.37
N ASN A 111 -7.48 24.94 28.29
CA ASN A 111 -7.87 26.35 28.26
C ASN A 111 -9.15 26.58 29.07
N THR A 112 -10.13 25.68 28.94
CA THR A 112 -11.37 25.74 29.72
C THR A 112 -11.09 25.59 31.22
N ARG A 113 -10.22 24.65 31.61
CA ARG A 113 -9.76 24.49 33.02
C ARG A 113 -9.08 25.76 33.54
N ARG A 114 -8.45 26.55 32.66
CA ARG A 114 -7.81 27.85 32.96
C ARG A 114 -8.76 29.04 32.86
N LYS A 115 -10.05 28.83 32.56
CA LYS A 115 -11.04 29.89 32.30
C LYS A 115 -10.63 30.84 31.17
N TYR A 116 -9.87 30.34 30.20
CA TYR A 116 -9.52 31.10 29.00
C TYR A 116 -10.73 31.17 28.07
N THR A 117 -11.09 32.38 27.63
CA THR A 117 -12.27 32.66 26.79
C THR A 117 -11.90 33.13 25.38
N GLY A 118 -10.64 32.96 24.97
CA GLY A 118 -10.22 33.30 23.62
C GLY A 118 -10.56 32.21 22.60
N ALA A 119 -10.11 32.41 21.36
CA ALA A 119 -10.39 31.49 20.27
C ALA A 119 -9.76 30.10 20.49
N ASP A 120 -10.43 29.09 19.94
CA ASP A 120 -9.89 27.74 19.84
C ASP A 120 -8.61 27.73 19.00
N VAL A 121 -7.67 26.87 19.37
CA VAL A 121 -6.36 26.78 18.72
C VAL A 121 -6.45 25.86 17.50
N MET A 122 -5.96 26.35 16.36
CA MET A 122 -5.77 25.53 15.17
C MET A 122 -4.29 25.28 14.96
N LEU A 123 -3.80 24.05 15.14
CA LEU A 123 -2.37 23.76 14.98
C LEU A 123 -1.99 23.75 13.49
N GLY A 124 -0.86 24.41 13.17
CA GLY A 124 -0.32 24.58 11.82
C GLY A 124 0.12 23.28 11.16
N ARG A 125 -0.81 22.64 10.43
CA ARG A 125 -0.59 21.36 9.74
C ARG A 125 0.45 21.51 8.64
N GLN A 126 0.31 22.58 7.86
CA GLN A 126 1.23 22.85 6.75
C GLN A 126 2.64 23.14 7.24
N SER A 127 2.80 23.84 8.36
CA SER A 127 4.10 24.10 8.99
C SER A 127 4.80 22.81 9.41
N PHE A 128 4.07 21.85 9.95
CA PHE A 128 4.61 20.53 10.27
C PHE A 128 5.04 19.77 9.01
N LEU A 129 4.16 19.66 8.01
CA LEU A 129 4.45 18.92 6.76
C LEU A 129 5.64 19.52 5.99
N ASN A 130 5.81 20.84 6.07
CA ASN A 130 6.95 21.54 5.48
C ASN A 130 8.27 21.26 6.22
N CYS A 131 8.24 21.15 7.55
CA CYS A 131 9.46 21.24 8.36
C CYS A 131 9.87 19.97 9.08
N ALA A 132 8.93 19.13 9.50
CA ALA A 132 9.24 17.91 10.24
C ALA A 132 10.21 16.99 9.48
N PRO A 133 10.08 16.78 8.14
CA PRO A 133 11.01 15.92 7.40
C PRO A 133 12.47 16.36 7.50
N GLY A 134 12.73 17.68 7.48
CA GLY A 134 14.08 18.23 7.64
C GLY A 134 14.68 18.08 9.05
N HIS A 135 13.86 17.71 10.03
CA HIS A 135 14.29 17.33 11.37
C HIS A 135 14.32 15.82 11.58
N GLY A 136 14.25 15.04 10.50
CA GLY A 136 14.21 13.59 10.59
C GLY A 136 12.88 13.03 11.10
N LEU A 137 11.81 13.82 11.14
CA LEU A 137 10.47 13.41 11.62
C LEU A 137 9.48 13.31 10.45
N SER A 138 8.76 12.19 10.29
CA SER A 138 7.84 11.92 9.16
C SER A 138 8.45 11.99 7.74
N ALA A 139 7.68 11.64 6.72
CA ALA A 139 7.99 11.82 5.29
C ALA A 139 7.04 12.80 4.60
N GLY A 140 6.44 13.74 5.35
CA GLY A 140 5.52 14.73 4.77
C GLY A 140 4.24 14.07 4.27
N CYS A 141 3.90 14.29 3.00
CA CYS A 141 2.71 13.70 2.39
C CYS A 141 2.87 12.22 2.04
N ASP A 142 4.08 11.67 2.09
CA ASP A 142 4.32 10.23 1.93
C ASP A 142 4.07 9.42 3.22
N GLY A 143 3.67 10.11 4.30
CA GLY A 143 3.22 9.49 5.54
C GLY A 143 4.16 9.71 6.73
N GLY A 144 3.79 9.13 7.87
CA GLY A 144 4.39 9.44 9.16
C GLY A 144 3.73 8.71 10.32
N GLU A 145 4.14 9.04 11.54
CA GLU A 145 3.56 8.49 12.77
C GLU A 145 3.06 9.59 13.70
N ALA A 146 2.01 9.34 14.48
CA ALA A 146 1.45 10.33 15.40
C ALA A 146 2.51 10.85 16.41
N SER A 147 3.42 9.98 16.84
CA SER A 147 4.53 10.34 17.72
C SER A 147 5.49 11.37 17.10
N ASP A 148 5.61 11.44 15.76
CA ASP A 148 6.43 12.47 15.10
C ASP A 148 5.90 13.87 15.38
N VAL A 149 4.57 14.01 15.40
CA VAL A 149 3.90 15.28 15.67
C VAL A 149 4.13 15.73 17.10
N TYR A 150 3.91 14.83 18.06
CA TYR A 150 4.11 15.14 19.46
C TYR A 150 5.59 15.40 19.80
N GLU A 151 6.52 14.68 19.17
CA GLU A 151 7.96 14.95 19.32
C GLU A 151 8.34 16.29 18.71
N PHE A 152 7.82 16.63 17.54
CA PHE A 152 8.02 17.95 16.93
C PHE A 152 7.47 19.06 17.81
N MET A 153 6.27 18.87 18.39
CA MET A 153 5.69 19.82 19.36
C MET A 153 6.56 19.96 20.62
N ARG A 154 7.16 18.87 21.12
CA ARG A 154 8.03 18.90 22.30
C ARG A 154 9.32 19.68 22.05
N LEU A 155 9.99 19.39 20.94
CA LEU A 155 11.28 19.97 20.59
C LEU A 155 11.16 21.41 20.06
N TYR A 156 10.32 21.60 19.04
CA TYR A 156 10.24 22.82 18.25
C TYR A 156 8.98 23.62 18.57
N GLY A 157 7.87 22.93 18.78
CA GLY A 157 6.53 23.51 18.89
C GLY A 157 5.88 23.70 17.53
N LEU A 158 4.55 23.83 17.51
CA LEU A 158 3.79 24.15 16.30
C LEU A 158 3.17 25.54 16.38
N PRO A 159 3.15 26.30 15.28
CA PRO A 159 2.42 27.55 15.24
C PRO A 159 0.92 27.32 15.12
N ASP A 160 0.16 28.40 15.14
CA ASP A 160 -1.24 28.39 14.71
C ASP A 160 -1.34 28.22 13.18
N GLU A 161 -2.44 27.67 12.69
CA GLU A 161 -2.75 27.45 11.27
C GLU A 161 -2.74 28.75 10.46
N SER A 162 -3.02 29.90 11.09
CA SER A 162 -2.86 31.21 10.46
C SER A 162 -1.44 31.52 9.98
N CYS A 163 -0.42 30.83 10.49
CA CYS A 163 0.94 30.97 9.98
C CYS A 163 1.08 30.47 8.53
N LEU A 164 0.42 29.35 8.22
CA LEU A 164 0.42 28.71 6.90
C LEU A 164 -0.84 27.83 6.79
N PRO A 165 -1.87 28.27 6.05
CA PRO A 165 -3.03 27.44 5.77
C PRO A 165 -2.64 26.13 5.07
N TYR A 166 -3.34 25.06 5.43
CA TYR A 166 -3.20 23.75 4.83
C TYR A 166 -3.43 23.81 3.33
N ASN A 167 -2.48 23.27 2.58
CA ASN A 167 -2.52 23.25 1.13
C ASN A 167 -2.14 21.88 0.57
N ALA A 168 -2.22 20.81 1.38
CA ALA A 168 -1.88 19.43 0.99
C ALA A 168 -0.54 19.30 0.23
N THR A 169 0.47 20.05 0.66
CA THR A 169 1.85 19.96 0.15
C THR A 169 2.80 19.70 1.31
N ASP A 170 4.07 19.50 1.04
CA ASP A 170 5.07 19.25 2.08
C ASP A 170 6.42 19.88 1.74
N HIS A 171 7.46 19.41 2.43
CA HIS A 171 8.85 19.81 2.28
C HIS A 171 9.41 19.71 0.84
N THR A 172 8.88 18.84 -0.02
CA THR A 172 9.43 18.57 -1.36
C THR A 172 9.36 19.77 -2.31
N LYS A 173 8.45 20.71 -2.04
CA LYS A 173 8.33 21.97 -2.82
C LYS A 173 9.49 22.94 -2.60
N PHE A 174 10.30 22.73 -1.56
CA PHE A 174 11.45 23.58 -1.28
C PHE A 174 12.69 23.03 -1.96
N HIS A 175 13.15 23.73 -2.99
CA HIS A 175 14.38 23.42 -3.68
C HIS A 175 15.55 24.22 -3.08
N GLY A 176 16.75 23.63 -3.06
CA GLY A 176 17.97 24.32 -2.63
C GLY A 176 18.06 24.62 -1.14
N THR A 177 17.28 23.95 -0.29
CA THR A 177 17.33 24.13 1.18
C THR A 177 18.23 23.12 1.89
N ASN A 178 18.99 22.31 1.16
CA ASN A 178 19.82 21.22 1.72
C ASN A 178 19.05 20.32 2.71
N GLY A 179 17.78 20.05 2.42
CA GLY A 179 16.90 19.25 3.28
C GLY A 179 16.42 19.95 4.56
N THR A 180 16.70 21.25 4.73
CA THR A 180 16.22 22.04 5.87
C THR A 180 14.91 22.76 5.56
N CYS A 181 14.12 23.05 6.60
CA CYS A 181 12.92 23.85 6.44
C CYS A 181 13.28 25.34 6.33
N PRO A 182 12.91 26.05 5.26
CA PRO A 182 13.13 27.48 5.20
C PRO A 182 12.19 28.22 6.18
N PRO A 183 12.56 29.41 6.70
CA PRO A 183 11.75 30.13 7.68
C PRO A 183 10.31 30.41 7.23
N HIS A 184 10.11 30.75 5.96
CA HIS A 184 8.79 30.98 5.37
C HIS A 184 7.98 29.68 5.20
N GLY A 185 8.64 28.52 5.20
CA GLY A 185 8.00 27.20 5.25
C GLY A 185 7.46 26.85 6.64
N TYR A 186 7.87 27.57 7.69
CA TYR A 186 7.35 27.38 9.04
C TYR A 186 6.26 28.39 9.40
N CYS A 187 6.46 29.67 9.11
CA CYS A 187 5.43 30.71 9.26
C CYS A 187 5.72 31.90 8.34
N MET A 188 4.72 32.37 7.62
CA MET A 188 4.87 33.45 6.64
C MET A 188 3.65 34.37 6.67
N ASN A 189 3.89 35.64 6.37
CA ASN A 189 2.82 36.58 6.07
C ASN A 189 3.07 37.20 4.70
N CYS A 190 2.00 37.51 3.97
CA CYS A 190 2.04 38.17 2.67
C CYS A 190 1.11 39.38 2.72
N MET A 191 1.63 40.58 2.42
CA MET A 191 0.84 41.80 2.44
C MET A 191 1.19 42.74 1.29
N TYR A 192 0.19 43.47 0.81
CA TYR A 192 0.42 44.58 -0.10
C TYR A 192 1.06 45.74 0.66
N THR A 193 2.11 46.32 0.11
CA THR A 193 2.78 47.48 0.70
C THR A 193 2.54 48.73 -0.16
N PRO A 194 2.78 49.95 0.35
CA PRO A 194 2.71 51.15 -0.48
C PRO A 194 3.61 51.09 -1.73
N GLU A 195 4.74 50.39 -1.63
CA GLU A 195 5.72 50.15 -2.71
C GLU A 195 5.27 49.04 -3.67
N SER A 196 4.46 48.09 -3.20
CA SER A 196 3.98 46.96 -3.98
C SER A 196 2.46 46.80 -3.85
N LYS A 197 1.71 47.71 -4.49
CA LYS A 197 0.24 47.75 -4.43
C LYS A 197 -0.45 46.62 -5.22
N LYS A 198 0.26 46.00 -6.18
CA LYS A 198 -0.31 44.97 -7.08
C LYS A 198 0.21 43.57 -6.81
N VAL A 199 1.32 43.42 -6.08
CA VAL A 199 1.96 42.13 -5.79
C VAL A 199 2.18 42.06 -4.28
N PRO A 200 1.64 41.06 -3.58
CA PRO A 200 1.87 40.94 -2.16
C PRO A 200 3.34 40.62 -1.88
N GLN A 201 3.95 41.32 -0.94
CA GLN A 201 5.29 41.02 -0.43
C GLN A 201 5.16 39.99 0.68
N CYS A 202 5.82 38.84 0.50
CA CYS A 202 5.82 37.76 1.46
C CYS A 202 7.12 37.74 2.27
N PHE A 203 7.01 37.55 3.59
CA PHE A 203 8.16 37.51 4.49
C PHE A 203 7.94 36.49 5.62
N PRO A 204 9.01 35.86 6.11
CA PRO A 204 8.92 34.94 7.23
C PRO A 204 8.55 35.69 8.52
N VAL A 205 7.65 35.12 9.30
CA VAL A 205 7.33 35.61 10.64
C VAL A 205 8.32 34.99 11.63
N THR A 206 9.08 35.83 12.32
CA THR A 206 10.16 35.38 13.22
C THR A 206 9.73 35.20 14.67
N LYS A 207 8.63 35.86 15.08
CA LYS A 207 8.05 35.78 16.44
C LYS A 207 6.58 35.38 16.34
N MET A 208 6.26 34.19 16.82
CA MET A 208 4.92 33.63 16.84
C MET A 208 4.73 32.73 18.06
N VAL A 209 3.48 32.49 18.43
CA VAL A 209 3.12 31.50 19.45
C VAL A 209 3.52 30.12 18.95
N ARG A 210 4.10 29.31 19.84
CA ARG A 210 4.44 27.90 19.58
C ARG A 210 3.81 27.02 20.65
N TYR A 211 2.84 26.21 20.24
CA TYR A 211 2.20 25.22 21.11
C TYR A 211 3.12 24.02 21.25
N ARG A 212 3.38 23.63 22.50
CA ARG A 212 4.34 22.57 22.85
C ARG A 212 3.71 21.47 23.67
N ALA A 213 4.08 20.24 23.37
CA ALA A 213 3.80 19.10 24.23
C ALA A 213 4.86 19.05 25.35
N LYS A 214 4.41 18.95 26.60
CA LYS A 214 5.34 18.77 27.74
C LYS A 214 5.96 17.37 27.74
N SER A 215 5.14 16.37 27.43
CA SER A 215 5.49 14.97 27.32
C SER A 215 4.55 14.30 26.33
N HIS A 216 4.96 13.15 25.80
CA HIS A 216 4.14 12.27 24.98
C HIS A 216 4.59 10.82 25.20
N GLY A 217 3.78 9.86 24.79
CA GLY A 217 4.08 8.44 24.97
C GLY A 217 3.08 7.56 24.24
N HIS A 218 3.30 6.26 24.36
CA HIS A 218 2.46 5.22 23.77
C HIS A 218 1.62 4.56 24.85
N LEU A 219 0.41 4.15 24.47
CA LEU A 219 -0.47 3.31 25.26
C LEU A 219 -1.12 2.29 24.33
N SER A 220 -1.55 1.17 24.89
CA SER A 220 -2.19 0.10 24.16
C SER A 220 -3.17 -0.64 25.06
N GLY A 221 -4.24 -1.19 24.48
CA GLY A 221 -5.31 -1.87 25.21
C GLY A 221 -6.44 -0.94 25.65
N GLU A 222 -7.64 -1.51 25.72
CA GLU A 222 -8.91 -0.80 25.96
C GLU A 222 -8.90 -0.02 27.28
N LEU A 223 -8.51 -0.67 28.38
CA LEU A 223 -8.48 -0.05 29.70
C LEU A 223 -7.54 1.17 29.74
N ALA A 224 -6.33 1.06 29.18
CA ALA A 224 -5.37 2.15 29.13
C ALA A 224 -5.89 3.31 28.27
N MET A 225 -6.50 3.01 27.12
CA MET A 225 -7.13 4.01 26.25
C MET A 225 -8.25 4.75 26.97
N MET A 226 -9.19 4.03 27.59
CA MET A 226 -10.32 4.65 28.30
C MET A 226 -9.86 5.53 29.46
N LYS A 227 -8.90 5.06 30.26
CA LYS A 227 -8.33 5.84 31.38
C LYS A 227 -7.69 7.15 30.90
N GLU A 228 -6.90 7.10 29.83
CA GLU A 228 -6.26 8.30 29.28
C GLU A 228 -7.29 9.27 28.68
N ILE A 229 -8.27 8.76 27.91
CA ILE A 229 -9.31 9.59 27.30
C ILE A 229 -10.15 10.29 28.38
N MET A 230 -10.52 9.59 29.44
CA MET A 230 -11.30 10.15 30.55
C MET A 230 -10.55 11.24 31.31
N LYS A 231 -9.25 11.03 31.55
CA LYS A 231 -8.43 11.90 32.37
C LYS A 231 -8.04 13.18 31.63
N ASP A 232 -7.49 13.02 30.43
CA ASP A 232 -6.75 14.08 29.74
C ASP A 232 -7.27 14.41 28.34
N GLY A 233 -8.30 13.70 27.84
CA GLY A 233 -8.98 14.01 26.58
C GLY A 233 -8.59 13.10 25.41
N PRO A 234 -9.08 13.40 24.19
CA PRO A 234 -8.88 12.55 23.01
C PRO A 234 -7.42 12.12 22.78
N ILE A 235 -7.24 10.92 22.25
CA ILE A 235 -5.94 10.33 21.90
C ILE A 235 -5.83 10.08 20.39
N THR A 236 -4.65 9.71 19.91
CA THR A 236 -4.44 9.31 18.51
C THR A 236 -4.16 7.83 18.43
N CYS A 237 -4.86 7.13 17.55
CA CYS A 237 -4.68 5.70 17.31
C CYS A 237 -4.38 5.44 15.82
N GLY A 238 -3.56 4.43 15.55
CA GLY A 238 -3.48 3.84 14.21
C GLY A 238 -4.69 2.94 13.97
N VAL A 239 -5.19 2.93 12.74
CA VAL A 239 -6.31 2.07 12.32
C VAL A 239 -5.99 1.46 10.96
N ALA A 240 -6.41 0.21 10.77
CA ALA A 240 -6.37 -0.44 9.47
C ALA A 240 -7.50 0.10 8.58
N CYS A 241 -7.16 0.60 7.41
CA CYS A 241 -8.13 1.18 6.48
C CYS A 241 -8.47 0.18 5.37
N SER A 242 -9.37 -0.77 5.62
CA SER A 242 -9.87 -1.68 4.58
C SER A 242 -10.69 -0.93 3.51
N ASP A 243 -10.95 -1.55 2.37
CA ASP A 243 -11.80 -0.97 1.32
C ASP A 243 -13.22 -0.66 1.81
N GLU A 244 -13.74 -1.50 2.72
CA GLU A 244 -15.03 -1.29 3.34
C GLU A 244 -15.03 -0.02 4.19
N PHE A 245 -14.03 0.14 5.06
CA PHE A 245 -13.86 1.35 5.86
C PHE A 245 -13.64 2.60 4.97
N THR A 246 -12.75 2.48 3.98
CA THR A 246 -12.27 3.63 3.20
C THR A 246 -13.30 4.14 2.20
N PHE A 247 -14.03 3.24 1.52
CA PHE A 247 -14.87 3.62 0.38
C PHE A 247 -16.37 3.36 0.57
N LYS A 248 -16.76 2.53 1.55
CA LYS A 248 -18.15 2.07 1.68
C LYS A 248 -18.83 2.48 2.99
N TYR A 249 -18.06 2.77 4.04
CA TYR A 249 -18.61 3.18 5.32
C TYR A 249 -19.36 4.51 5.22
N LYS A 250 -20.58 4.56 5.79
CA LYS A 250 -21.46 5.75 5.77
C LYS A 250 -22.03 6.09 7.14
N ALA A 251 -22.41 5.08 7.92
CA ALA A 251 -22.94 5.20 9.28
C ALA A 251 -22.99 3.81 9.95
N GLY A 252 -23.13 3.78 11.27
CA GLY A 252 -23.29 2.56 12.07
C GLY A 252 -22.05 2.20 12.88
N ILE A 253 -21.97 0.94 13.32
CA ILE A 253 -20.79 0.39 14.02
C ILE A 253 -20.03 -0.45 13.00
N ILE A 254 -18.76 -0.10 12.75
CA ILE A 254 -17.87 -0.91 11.93
C ILE A 254 -17.24 -2.03 12.76
N ASP A 255 -17.21 -3.24 12.22
CA ASP A 255 -16.56 -4.43 12.80
C ASP A 255 -15.70 -5.10 11.71
N ASP A 256 -14.44 -4.66 11.61
CA ASP A 256 -13.46 -5.24 10.68
C ASP A 256 -12.62 -6.29 11.39
N LYS A 257 -12.88 -7.56 11.09
CA LYS A 257 -12.18 -8.72 11.68
C LYS A 257 -10.94 -9.14 10.91
N THR A 258 -10.63 -8.48 9.79
CA THR A 258 -9.54 -8.91 8.91
C THR A 258 -8.18 -8.46 9.44
N GLY A 259 -8.13 -7.32 10.16
CA GLY A 259 -6.88 -6.75 10.67
C GLY A 259 -5.84 -6.48 9.57
N VAL A 260 -6.28 -6.33 8.32
CA VAL A 260 -5.43 -6.10 7.15
C VAL A 260 -5.31 -4.60 6.92
N THR A 261 -4.08 -4.08 6.99
CA THR A 261 -3.80 -2.70 6.55
C THR A 261 -3.58 -2.70 5.04
N LEU A 262 -3.85 -1.57 4.35
CA LEU A 262 -3.48 -1.42 2.92
C LEU A 262 -1.98 -1.66 2.70
N SER A 263 -1.13 -1.33 3.68
CA SER A 263 0.30 -1.64 3.65
C SER A 263 0.64 -3.13 3.72
N ASP A 264 -0.17 -3.95 4.41
CA ASP A 264 0.02 -5.42 4.43
C ASP A 264 -0.15 -6.02 3.03
N ILE A 265 -1.00 -5.39 2.18
CA ILE A 265 -1.25 -5.82 0.80
C ILE A 265 -0.07 -5.45 -0.11
N ASP A 266 0.52 -4.27 0.07
CA ASP A 266 1.68 -3.81 -0.72
C ASP A 266 2.97 -4.58 -0.39
N ASP A 267 3.16 -4.97 0.87
CA ASP A 267 4.34 -5.75 1.29
C ASP A 267 4.27 -7.23 0.84
N LEU A 268 3.07 -7.80 0.70
CA LEU A 268 2.86 -9.10 0.08
C LEU A 268 3.21 -9.10 -1.42
N GLY A 269 2.91 -8.00 -2.14
CA GLY A 269 3.32 -7.82 -3.53
C GLY A 269 4.83 -7.80 -3.73
N LYS A 270 5.58 -7.31 -2.73
CA LYS A 270 7.06 -7.32 -2.73
C LYS A 270 7.62 -8.70 -2.39
N LEU A 271 6.98 -9.46 -1.50
CA LEU A 271 7.42 -10.83 -1.17
C LEU A 271 7.29 -11.78 -2.37
N THR A 272 6.32 -11.56 -3.27
CA THR A 272 6.19 -12.35 -4.52
C THR A 272 7.24 -12.05 -5.59
N LEU A 273 8.08 -11.03 -5.42
CA LEU A 273 9.14 -10.65 -6.39
C LEU A 273 10.57 -10.94 -5.91
N GLN A 274 10.74 -11.49 -4.71
CA GLN A 274 12.04 -12.02 -4.25
C GLN A 274 11.97 -13.54 -4.12
N SER A 275 12.17 -14.23 -5.23
CA SER A 275 12.55 -15.64 -5.18
C SER A 275 14.00 -15.77 -4.66
N PRO A 276 14.30 -16.74 -3.78
CA PRO A 276 15.61 -16.86 -3.14
C PRO A 276 16.62 -17.60 -4.02
N THR A 277 17.58 -16.87 -4.59
CA THR A 277 18.89 -17.42 -4.98
C THR A 277 19.95 -16.32 -4.96
N GLU A 278 20.31 -15.84 -3.76
CA GLU A 278 21.60 -15.16 -3.57
C GLU A 278 22.61 -16.16 -3.01
N THR A 279 23.37 -16.77 -3.91
CA THR A 279 24.73 -17.24 -3.61
C THR A 279 25.69 -16.09 -3.91
N SER A 280 26.75 -16.01 -3.11
CA SER A 280 27.60 -14.86 -2.84
C SER A 280 28.43 -14.25 -3.99
N THR A 281 29.03 -13.11 -3.63
CA THR A 281 30.38 -12.58 -3.98
C THR A 281 30.59 -11.76 -5.27
N SER A 282 30.81 -10.45 -5.05
CA SER A 282 31.94 -9.65 -5.57
C SER A 282 32.39 -9.84 -7.03
N GLU A 283 31.78 -9.15 -8.01
CA GLU A 283 32.41 -8.88 -9.34
C GLU A 283 31.59 -7.92 -10.25
N VAL A 284 31.01 -6.82 -9.74
CA VAL A 284 30.17 -5.88 -10.54
C VAL A 284 30.73 -4.44 -10.55
N GLY A 285 32.05 -4.29 -10.57
CA GLY A 285 32.72 -2.98 -10.56
C GLY A 285 33.07 -2.41 -11.95
N GLU A 286 33.21 -3.22 -12.99
CA GLU A 286 33.88 -2.78 -14.24
C GLU A 286 32.98 -2.58 -15.47
N TRP A 287 31.66 -2.80 -15.37
CA TRP A 287 30.75 -2.73 -16.53
C TRP A 287 30.05 -1.38 -16.75
N ARG A 288 30.14 -0.43 -15.81
CA ARG A 288 29.35 0.83 -15.86
C ARG A 288 29.88 1.89 -16.83
N ASP A 289 31.15 1.86 -17.22
CA ASP A 289 31.78 2.98 -17.94
C ASP A 289 31.72 2.91 -19.47
N ARG A 290 31.07 1.90 -20.08
CA ARG A 290 31.12 1.67 -21.54
C ARG A 290 29.82 1.80 -22.33
N VAL A 291 28.67 2.11 -21.71
CA VAL A 291 27.36 2.13 -22.42
C VAL A 291 26.87 3.54 -22.81
N ALA A 292 27.56 4.61 -22.39
CA ALA A 292 27.07 5.99 -22.53
C ALA A 292 27.14 6.61 -23.96
N SER A 293 27.58 5.91 -25.01
CA SER A 293 27.90 6.55 -26.30
C SER A 293 26.99 6.26 -27.50
N VAL A 294 25.84 5.59 -27.36
CA VAL A 294 25.02 5.21 -28.53
C VAL A 294 23.52 5.35 -28.25
N ALA A 295 23.03 6.60 -28.16
CA ALA A 295 21.59 6.87 -28.16
C ALA A 295 21.31 8.19 -28.90
N ASN A 296 21.23 8.12 -30.23
CA ASN A 296 20.64 9.17 -31.07
C ASN A 296 20.35 8.60 -32.46
N PHE A 297 19.15 8.02 -32.67
CA PHE A 297 18.34 8.19 -33.89
C PHE A 297 17.06 7.33 -33.87
N VAL A 298 16.03 7.85 -34.56
CA VAL A 298 14.81 7.20 -35.12
C VAL A 298 13.47 7.38 -34.38
N HIS A 299 12.53 7.94 -35.15
CA HIS A 299 11.11 8.24 -34.93
C HIS A 299 10.20 7.03 -34.67
N THR A 300 9.13 7.26 -33.90
CA THR A 300 8.04 6.34 -33.53
C THR A 300 6.84 6.39 -34.51
N PRO A 301 6.37 5.26 -35.07
CA PRO A 301 5.12 5.18 -35.86
C PRO A 301 3.84 4.88 -35.04
N ARG A 302 2.69 5.32 -35.59
CA ARG A 302 1.33 5.46 -35.01
C ARG A 302 0.54 4.17 -34.68
N VAL A 303 1.16 3.07 -34.25
CA VAL A 303 0.43 1.83 -33.85
C VAL A 303 0.09 1.78 -32.34
N PHE A 304 0.67 2.67 -31.53
CA PHE A 304 0.51 2.71 -30.07
C PHE A 304 -0.79 3.32 -29.53
N ARG A 305 -1.89 3.32 -30.29
CA ARG A 305 -3.20 3.84 -29.81
C ARG A 305 -4.27 2.78 -29.57
N ALA A 306 -3.96 1.48 -29.67
CA ALA A 306 -4.93 0.40 -29.54
C ALA A 306 -4.77 -0.51 -28.30
N LEU A 307 -3.82 -0.24 -27.39
CA LEU A 307 -3.65 -1.00 -26.13
C LEU A 307 -4.15 -0.27 -24.87
N ALA A 308 -4.88 0.84 -25.03
CA ALA A 308 -5.62 1.47 -23.94
C ALA A 308 -7.08 0.98 -23.94
N ILE A 309 -7.31 -0.24 -23.45
CA ILE A 309 -8.64 -0.67 -22.98
C ILE A 309 -8.54 -1.07 -21.51
N PRO A 310 -9.01 -0.23 -20.57
CA PRO A 310 -9.16 -0.61 -19.18
C PRO A 310 -10.46 -1.42 -19.00
N LYS A 311 -10.35 -2.71 -18.73
CA LYS A 311 -11.45 -3.56 -18.20
C LYS A 311 -10.79 -4.61 -17.30
N ARG A 312 -11.18 -4.87 -16.04
CA ARG A 312 -12.29 -4.44 -15.16
C ARG A 312 -11.82 -4.73 -13.72
N GLY A 313 -11.96 -3.79 -12.79
CA GLY A 313 -11.67 -3.95 -11.35
C GLY A 313 -12.50 -5.00 -10.58
N ARG A 314 -13.22 -5.89 -11.28
CA ARG A 314 -14.09 -6.91 -10.66
C ARG A 314 -13.36 -8.23 -10.36
N SER A 315 -12.19 -8.46 -10.98
CA SER A 315 -11.42 -9.69 -10.83
C SER A 315 -10.45 -9.67 -9.63
N ARG A 316 -10.00 -8.48 -9.19
CA ARG A 316 -9.00 -8.35 -8.10
C ARG A 316 -9.48 -8.97 -6.78
N GLY A 317 -10.72 -8.69 -6.36
CA GLY A 317 -11.27 -9.25 -5.12
C GLY A 317 -11.48 -10.77 -5.17
N VAL A 318 -11.76 -11.32 -6.35
CA VAL A 318 -11.91 -12.78 -6.53
C VAL A 318 -10.55 -13.45 -6.45
N LEU A 319 -9.55 -12.92 -7.17
CA LEU A 319 -8.18 -13.45 -7.14
C LEU A 319 -7.57 -13.35 -5.73
N GLN A 320 -7.83 -12.25 -5.03
CA GLN A 320 -7.42 -12.06 -3.64
C GLN A 320 -8.07 -13.07 -2.68
N LYS A 321 -9.38 -13.33 -2.85
CA LYS A 321 -10.07 -14.36 -2.06
C LYS A 321 -9.48 -15.74 -2.33
N VAL A 322 -9.29 -16.12 -3.60
CA VAL A 322 -8.72 -17.42 -3.98
C VAL A 322 -7.34 -17.61 -3.34
N LEU A 323 -6.48 -16.59 -3.37
CA LEU A 323 -5.15 -16.66 -2.77
C LEU A 323 -5.22 -16.83 -1.23
N MET A 324 -6.12 -16.10 -0.56
CA MET A 324 -6.30 -16.22 0.89
C MET A 324 -6.88 -17.57 1.29
N ASP A 325 -7.84 -18.10 0.54
CA ASP A 325 -8.43 -19.43 0.76
C ASP A 325 -7.36 -20.52 0.58
N MET A 326 -6.47 -20.40 -0.42
CA MET A 326 -5.35 -21.33 -0.64
C MET A 326 -4.28 -21.28 0.45
N LEU A 327 -4.00 -20.09 1.02
CA LEU A 327 -3.05 -19.93 2.12
C LEU A 327 -3.60 -20.47 3.45
N ALA A 328 -4.91 -20.30 3.68
CA ALA A 328 -5.57 -20.84 4.85
C ALA A 328 -5.68 -22.37 4.76
N HIS A 329 -6.09 -22.89 3.61
CA HIS A 329 -6.29 -24.32 3.35
C HIS A 329 -5.70 -24.72 1.99
N SER A 330 -4.54 -25.38 2.00
CA SER A 330 -3.82 -25.75 0.77
C SER A 330 -4.56 -26.75 -0.14
N THR A 331 -5.55 -27.48 0.39
CA THR A 331 -6.38 -28.45 -0.37
C THR A 331 -7.74 -27.90 -0.80
N ILE A 332 -8.03 -26.61 -0.56
CA ILE A 332 -9.37 -26.03 -0.72
C ILE A 332 -9.98 -26.28 -2.11
N LEU A 333 -9.16 -26.23 -3.16
CA LEU A 333 -9.63 -26.49 -4.53
C LEU A 333 -10.08 -27.95 -4.70
N GLU A 334 -9.34 -28.90 -4.13
CA GLU A 334 -9.65 -30.31 -4.21
C GLU A 334 -10.92 -30.65 -3.41
N ASP A 335 -11.08 -30.05 -2.24
CA ASP A 335 -12.22 -30.28 -1.36
C ASP A 335 -13.52 -29.71 -1.96
N GLU A 336 -13.43 -28.56 -2.63
CA GLU A 336 -14.58 -27.84 -3.18
C GLU A 336 -14.86 -28.14 -4.66
N LEU A 337 -14.06 -28.98 -5.32
CA LEU A 337 -14.16 -29.23 -6.77
C LEU A 337 -15.54 -29.73 -7.21
N HIS A 338 -16.21 -30.50 -6.35
CA HIS A 338 -17.54 -31.05 -6.56
C HIS A 338 -18.64 -29.97 -6.62
N ASN A 339 -18.38 -28.75 -6.13
CA ASN A 339 -19.33 -27.64 -6.15
C ASN A 339 -19.38 -26.91 -7.49
N ILE A 340 -18.45 -27.18 -8.40
CA ILE A 340 -18.44 -26.60 -9.74
C ILE A 340 -19.55 -27.24 -10.57
N ARG A 341 -20.51 -26.42 -11.02
CA ARG A 341 -21.65 -26.84 -11.87
C ARG A 341 -21.59 -26.29 -13.28
N ALA A 342 -20.71 -25.32 -13.53
CA ALA A 342 -20.53 -24.71 -14.84
C ALA A 342 -19.75 -25.64 -15.78
N ARG A 343 -20.02 -25.53 -17.10
CA ARG A 343 -19.20 -26.18 -18.13
C ARG A 343 -17.74 -25.82 -17.88
N THR A 344 -16.88 -26.83 -17.81
CA THR A 344 -15.49 -26.64 -17.39
C THR A 344 -14.53 -27.30 -18.38
N MET A 345 -13.45 -26.60 -18.68
CA MET A 345 -12.30 -27.12 -19.42
C MET A 345 -11.06 -27.04 -18.54
N VAL A 346 -10.32 -28.13 -18.50
CA VAL A 346 -9.05 -28.26 -17.79
C VAL A 346 -7.98 -28.42 -18.86
N VAL A 347 -6.99 -27.53 -18.87
CA VAL A 347 -5.84 -27.59 -19.78
C VAL A 347 -4.60 -27.74 -18.90
N TRP A 348 -3.76 -28.73 -19.22
CA TRP A 348 -2.58 -29.09 -18.41
C TRP A 348 -1.36 -29.32 -19.29
N GLY A 349 -0.16 -29.08 -18.78
CA GLY A 349 1.10 -29.38 -19.46
C GLY A 349 1.67 -30.74 -19.07
N ASP A 350 2.15 -31.54 -20.01
CA ASP A 350 2.75 -32.87 -19.70
C ASP A 350 4.08 -32.80 -18.93
N GLN A 351 4.69 -31.63 -18.86
CA GLN A 351 5.97 -31.33 -18.20
C GLN A 351 5.79 -30.32 -17.05
N ASP A 352 4.61 -30.28 -16.44
CA ASP A 352 4.37 -29.44 -15.26
C ASP A 352 5.19 -29.95 -14.06
N GLU A 353 6.26 -29.22 -13.73
CA GLU A 353 7.15 -29.50 -12.60
C GLU A 353 6.64 -28.90 -11.26
N VAL A 354 5.54 -28.15 -11.28
CA VAL A 354 4.92 -27.54 -10.09
C VAL A 354 3.80 -28.43 -9.56
N LEU A 355 2.94 -28.92 -10.44
CA LEU A 355 1.87 -29.87 -10.14
C LEU A 355 1.88 -31.02 -11.15
N ASP A 356 2.20 -32.22 -10.66
CA ASP A 356 2.33 -33.42 -11.50
C ASP A 356 1.03 -33.75 -12.25
N VAL A 357 1.16 -34.27 -13.47
CA VAL A 357 0.04 -34.61 -14.36
C VAL A 357 -0.95 -35.60 -13.70
N SER A 358 -0.51 -36.41 -12.73
CA SER A 358 -1.40 -37.27 -11.95
C SER A 358 -2.52 -36.53 -11.19
N CYS A 359 -2.36 -35.23 -10.93
CA CYS A 359 -3.43 -34.36 -10.39
C CYS A 359 -4.69 -34.37 -11.26
N LEU A 360 -4.57 -34.61 -12.57
CA LEU A 360 -5.73 -34.71 -13.46
C LEU A 360 -6.68 -35.85 -13.09
N LYS A 361 -6.17 -36.93 -12.48
CA LYS A 361 -7.03 -38.03 -11.99
C LYS A 361 -7.93 -37.54 -10.86
N VAL A 362 -7.37 -36.78 -9.93
CA VAL A 362 -8.11 -36.19 -8.80
C VAL A 362 -9.16 -35.21 -9.30
N ILE A 363 -8.81 -34.40 -10.30
CA ILE A 363 -9.73 -33.47 -10.93
C ILE A 363 -10.86 -34.22 -11.64
N ASP A 364 -10.54 -35.27 -12.40
CA ASP A 364 -11.53 -36.06 -13.14
C ASP A 364 -12.52 -36.80 -12.24
N ASP A 365 -12.02 -37.35 -11.12
CA ASP A 365 -12.80 -38.09 -10.13
C ASP A 365 -13.75 -37.17 -9.32
N LYS A 366 -13.32 -35.94 -9.00
CA LYS A 366 -14.06 -35.02 -8.12
C LYS A 366 -14.90 -33.98 -8.87
N LEU A 367 -14.58 -33.66 -10.13
CA LEU A 367 -15.32 -32.69 -10.93
C LEU A 367 -16.57 -33.34 -11.56
N ASN A 368 -17.72 -33.20 -10.90
CA ASN A 368 -18.98 -33.84 -11.31
C ASN A 368 -19.80 -32.96 -12.28
N VAL A 369 -19.25 -32.68 -13.47
CA VAL A 369 -19.90 -31.87 -14.52
C VAL A 369 -20.18 -32.71 -15.76
N THR A 370 -21.39 -32.62 -16.31
CA THR A 370 -21.82 -33.39 -17.50
C THR A 370 -21.09 -33.02 -18.79
N ARG A 371 -20.55 -31.80 -18.89
CA ARG A 371 -19.68 -31.34 -19.98
C ARG A 371 -18.33 -30.91 -19.43
N LYS A 372 -17.40 -31.88 -19.36
CA LYS A 372 -15.99 -31.68 -18.99
C LYS A 372 -15.08 -31.97 -20.19
N HIS A 373 -14.11 -31.09 -20.43
CA HIS A 373 -13.02 -31.35 -21.38
C HIS A 373 -11.69 -31.27 -20.64
N VAL A 374 -10.90 -32.33 -20.68
CA VAL A 374 -9.54 -32.35 -20.13
C VAL A 374 -8.57 -32.48 -21.31
N LEU A 375 -7.64 -31.54 -21.42
CA LEU A 375 -6.63 -31.49 -22.47
C LEU A 375 -5.24 -31.45 -21.84
N VAL A 376 -4.35 -32.32 -22.31
CA VAL A 376 -2.92 -32.29 -21.95
C VAL A 376 -2.12 -31.85 -23.17
N LEU A 377 -1.31 -30.81 -23.01
CA LEU A 377 -0.44 -30.28 -24.05
C LEU A 377 0.95 -30.88 -23.90
N GLU A 378 1.44 -31.53 -24.96
CA GLU A 378 2.80 -32.08 -24.99
C GLU A 378 3.87 -30.98 -24.95
N LYS A 379 5.01 -31.24 -24.32
CA LYS A 379 6.15 -30.31 -24.16
C LYS A 379 5.73 -28.96 -23.60
N CYS A 380 4.92 -28.97 -22.54
CA CYS A 380 4.39 -27.75 -21.91
C CYS A 380 4.48 -27.87 -20.39
N GLY A 381 4.96 -26.82 -19.72
CA GLY A 381 5.04 -26.74 -18.25
C GLY A 381 3.81 -26.09 -17.62
N HIS A 382 3.96 -25.58 -16.40
CA HIS A 382 2.86 -25.03 -15.58
C HIS A 382 2.20 -23.77 -16.19
N LEU A 383 2.99 -22.91 -16.86
CA LEU A 383 2.53 -21.63 -17.39
C LEU A 383 2.14 -21.74 -18.86
N ILE A 384 1.06 -22.45 -19.14
CA ILE A 384 0.54 -22.74 -20.50
C ILE A 384 0.43 -21.50 -21.41
N PRO A 385 -0.08 -20.33 -20.96
CA PRO A 385 -0.17 -19.14 -21.81
C PRO A 385 1.20 -18.58 -22.24
N SER A 386 2.26 -18.90 -21.49
CA SER A 386 3.63 -18.49 -21.79
C SER A 386 4.33 -19.52 -22.67
N ASP A 387 4.16 -20.80 -22.37
CA ASP A 387 4.87 -21.89 -23.03
C ASP A 387 4.30 -22.18 -24.43
N LYS A 388 2.97 -22.15 -24.56
CA LYS A 388 2.23 -22.44 -25.81
C LYS A 388 1.09 -21.45 -26.04
N PRO A 389 1.41 -20.17 -26.32
CA PRO A 389 0.40 -19.10 -26.42
C PRO A 389 -0.60 -19.32 -27.56
N VAL A 390 -0.16 -19.85 -28.70
CA VAL A 390 -1.02 -20.06 -29.88
C VAL A 390 -2.01 -21.19 -29.61
N GLU A 391 -1.51 -22.33 -29.14
CA GLU A 391 -2.31 -23.51 -28.83
C GLU A 391 -3.29 -23.22 -27.67
N CYS A 392 -2.87 -22.46 -26.66
CA CYS A 392 -3.74 -22.01 -25.57
C CYS A 392 -4.93 -21.19 -26.08
N VAL A 393 -4.67 -20.22 -26.96
CA VAL A 393 -5.73 -19.38 -27.56
C VAL A 393 -6.67 -20.21 -28.44
N ASP A 394 -6.15 -21.14 -29.23
CA ASP A 394 -6.95 -22.01 -30.08
C ASP A 394 -7.90 -22.90 -29.26
N VAL A 395 -7.40 -23.47 -28.17
CA VAL A 395 -8.18 -24.32 -27.25
C VAL A 395 -9.27 -23.51 -26.55
N LEU A 396 -8.96 -22.29 -26.09
CA LEU A 396 -9.93 -21.38 -25.50
C LEU A 396 -11.02 -20.98 -26.49
N ASN A 397 -10.65 -20.65 -27.73
CA ASN A 397 -11.62 -20.26 -28.76
C ASN A 397 -12.58 -21.41 -29.10
N LYS A 398 -12.06 -22.64 -29.24
CA LYS A 398 -12.90 -23.84 -29.48
C LYS A 398 -13.86 -24.12 -28.33
N PHE A 399 -13.40 -23.98 -27.09
CA PHE A 399 -14.25 -24.13 -25.91
C PHE A 399 -15.37 -23.10 -25.85
N LEU A 400 -15.07 -21.84 -26.19
CA LEU A 400 -16.06 -20.75 -26.23
C LEU A 400 -17.04 -20.87 -27.39
N ALA A 401 -16.63 -21.50 -28.49
CA ALA A 401 -17.45 -21.72 -29.68
C ALA A 401 -18.39 -22.93 -29.58
N ASP A 402 -18.38 -23.67 -28.46
CA ASP A 402 -19.13 -24.92 -28.27
C ASP A 402 -18.79 -26.02 -29.30
N GLU A 403 -17.64 -25.93 -29.97
CA GLU A 403 -17.17 -26.93 -30.95
C GLU A 403 -16.69 -28.23 -30.27
N GLU A 404 -16.88 -29.38 -30.93
CA GLU A 404 -16.32 -30.66 -30.45
C GLU A 404 -14.78 -30.60 -30.47
N LEU A 405 -14.19 -30.63 -29.27
CA LEU A 405 -12.74 -30.70 -29.09
C LEU A 405 -12.25 -32.12 -29.39
N SER A 406 -11.99 -32.45 -30.66
CA SER A 406 -11.35 -33.71 -31.03
C SER A 406 -9.83 -33.62 -30.88
N PHE A 407 -9.29 -34.08 -29.75
CA PHE A 407 -7.86 -34.33 -29.60
C PHE A 407 -7.62 -35.71 -28.97
N THR A 408 -6.70 -36.46 -29.56
CA THR A 408 -6.40 -37.85 -29.22
C THR A 408 -5.79 -37.93 -27.82
N PHE A 409 -6.48 -38.62 -26.91
CA PHE A 409 -5.92 -39.01 -25.62
C PHE A 409 -4.72 -39.95 -25.82
N ALA A 410 -3.54 -39.55 -25.36
CA ALA A 410 -2.42 -40.45 -25.09
C ALA A 410 -2.25 -40.60 -23.57
N LEU A 411 -3.26 -41.15 -22.90
CA LEU A 411 -2.97 -41.85 -21.65
C LEU A 411 -2.28 -43.15 -22.04
N ALA A 412 -1.01 -43.28 -21.67
CA ALA A 412 -0.28 -44.53 -21.78
C ALA A 412 -1.07 -45.62 -21.05
N GLY A 413 -1.75 -46.46 -21.84
CA GLY A 413 -2.29 -47.75 -21.42
C GLY A 413 -3.62 -47.75 -20.67
N GLN A 414 -4.72 -47.32 -21.31
CA GLN A 414 -5.98 -48.10 -21.32
C GLN A 414 -7.01 -47.45 -22.25
N GLN A 415 -7.44 -48.24 -23.23
CA GLN A 415 -8.38 -47.87 -24.28
C GLN A 415 -9.80 -48.01 -23.72
N ALA A 416 -10.50 -46.89 -23.52
CA ALA A 416 -11.95 -46.88 -23.34
C ALA A 416 -12.53 -45.64 -24.05
N VAL A 417 -13.10 -45.90 -25.22
CA VAL A 417 -13.96 -44.96 -25.94
C VAL A 417 -15.27 -44.86 -25.16
N MET A 418 -15.60 -43.69 -24.63
CA MET A 418 -16.97 -43.33 -24.24
C MET A 418 -17.25 -41.95 -24.80
N ALA A 419 -18.09 -41.92 -25.83
CA ALA A 419 -18.65 -40.69 -26.39
C ALA A 419 -19.65 -40.06 -25.41
N PHE A 420 -19.57 -38.75 -25.22
CA PHE A 420 -20.64 -37.91 -24.68
C PHE A 420 -20.61 -36.51 -25.31
#